data_AF-W2M5M7-F1
#
_entry.id   AF-W2M5M7-F1
#
_cell.length_a   1.000
_cell.length_b   1.000
_cell.length_c   1.000
_cell.angle_alpha   90.00
_cell.angle_beta   90.00
_cell.angle_gamma   90.00
#
_symmetry.space_group_name_H-M   'P 1'
#
loop_
_entity.id
_entity.type
_entity.pdbx_description
1 polymer ?
#
loop_
_entity_poly.entity_id
_entity_poly.type
_entity_poly.pdbx_seq_one_letter_code
_entity_poly.pdbx_strand_id
1 'polypeptide(L)' 'MPVILEFGKYKEKALEEVYDQDASYCRWLYNQQSEESEIKRFLQ' A
#
# COMPACT_ATOMS: atom_id res chain seq x y z
N MET A 1 -11.50 -7.87 2.49
CA MET A 1 -11.84 -6.44 2.57
C MET A 1 -10.70 -5.67 1.93
N PRO A 2 -10.94 -4.60 1.16
CA PRO A 2 -9.86 -3.84 0.53
C PRO A 2 -9.02 -3.14 1.60
N VAL A 3 -7.70 -3.15 1.45
CA VAL A 3 -6.79 -2.40 2.31
C VAL A 3 -6.86 -0.93 1.87
N ILE A 4 -7.51 -0.09 2.67
CA ILE A 4 -7.61 1.35 2.37
C ILE A 4 -6.43 2.07 2.99
N LEU A 5 -5.76 2.91 2.21
CA LEU A 5 -4.67 3.73 2.71
C LEU A 5 -5.25 4.90 3.51
N GLU A 6 -4.93 4.99 4.79
CA GLU A 6 -5.38 6.11 5.64
C GLU A 6 -4.39 7.29 5.64
N PHE A 7 -3.30 7.19 4.87
CA PHE A 7 -2.19 8.14 4.83
C PHE A 7 -1.56 8.27 3.44
N GLY A 8 -0.64 9.22 3.31
CA GLY A 8 0.21 9.38 2.12
C GLY A 8 -0.49 9.99 0.91
N LYS A 9 0.16 9.86 -0.26
CA LYS A 9 -0.28 10.44 -1.54
C LYS A 9 -1.61 9.87 -2.02
N TYR A 10 -1.90 8.62 -1.68
CA TYR A 10 -3.07 7.87 -2.12
C TYR A 10 -4.06 7.60 -0.96
N LYS A 11 -4.16 8.53 -0.01
CA LYS A 11 -5.12 8.45 1.10
C LYS A 11 -6.55 8.23 0.56
N GLU A 12 -7.32 7.41 1.27
CA GLU A 12 -8.69 6.95 0.96
C GLU A 12 -8.82 6.07 -0.29
N LYS A 13 -7.72 5.68 -0.93
CA LYS A 13 -7.74 4.71 -2.04
C LYS A 13 -7.45 3.30 -1.57
N ALA A 14 -7.97 2.31 -2.30
CA ALA A 14 -7.60 0.93 -2.07
C ALA A 14 -6.17 0.66 -2.55
N LEU A 15 -5.40 -0.08 -1.77
CA LEU A 15 -4.03 -0.43 -2.08
C LEU A 15 -3.88 -1.17 -3.42
N GLU A 16 -4.88 -1.96 -3.79
CA GLU A 16 -4.99 -2.61 -5.11
C GLU A 16 -5.03 -1.59 -6.25
N GLU A 17 -5.87 -0.55 -6.14
CA GLU A 17 -5.94 0.51 -7.14
C GLU A 17 -4.61 1.28 -7.25
N VAL A 18 -3.92 1.45 -6.14
CA VAL A 18 -2.61 2.12 -6.09
C VAL A 18 -1.53 1.24 -6.70
N TYR A 19 -1.61 -0.08 -6.51
CA TYR A 19 -0.70 -1.05 -7.10
C TYR A 19 -0.76 -1.01 -8.64
N ASP A 20 -1.96 -0.93 -9.20
CA ASP A 20 -2.16 -0.82 -10.65
C ASP A 20 -1.77 0.56 -11.20
N GLN A 21 -1.95 1.62 -10.41
CA GLN A 21 -1.63 3.00 -10.83
C GLN A 21 -0.14 3.36 -10.69
N ASP A 22 0.52 2.92 -9.62
CA ASP A 22 1.87 3.34 -9.24
C ASP A 22 2.60 2.26 -8.43
N ALA A 23 3.09 1.25 -9.15
CA ALA A 23 3.90 0.18 -8.57
C ALA A 23 5.16 0.69 -7.84
N SER A 24 5.72 1.84 -8.25
CA SER A 24 6.89 2.44 -7.58
C SER A 24 6.54 2.94 -6.19
N TYR A 25 5.37 3.56 -6.04
CA TYR A 25 4.84 3.96 -4.74
C TYR A 25 4.60 2.76 -3.84
N CYS A 26 4.02 1.67 -4.36
CA CYS A 26 3.85 0.43 -3.62
C CYS A 26 5.20 -0.16 -3.17
N ARG A 27 6.23 -0.14 -4.02
CA ARG A 27 7.56 -0.61 -3.62
C ARG A 27 8.18 0.24 -2.52
N TRP A 28 8.04 1.56 -2.59
CA TRP A 28 8.46 2.44 -1.50
C TRP A 28 7.68 2.14 -0.22
N LEU A 29 6.36 2.01 -0.34
CA LEU A 29 5.45 1.75 0.78
C LEU A 29 5.81 0.44 1.48
N TYR A 30 6.03 -0.64 0.74
CA TYR A 30 6.48 -1.94 1.26
C TYR A 30 7.71 -1.82 2.17
N ASN A 31 8.69 -1.01 1.78
CA ASN A 31 9.93 -0.81 2.55
C ASN A 31 9.75 0.06 3.80
N GLN A 32 8.68 0.86 3.85
CA GLN A 32 8.34 1.69 5.03
C GLN A 32 7.51 0.93 6.07
N GLN A 33 6.95 -0.22 5.71
CA GLN A 33 6.09 -0.99 6.61
C GLN A 33 6.89 -1.98 7.47
N SER A 34 6.39 -2.21 8.69
CA SER A 34 6.82 -3.34 9.54
C SER A 34 6.32 -4.68 8.97
N GLU A 35 6.98 -5.79 9.34
CA GLU A 35 6.60 -7.15 8.93
C GLU A 35 5.17 -7.55 9.33
N GLU A 36 4.63 -6.90 10.35
CA GLU A 36 3.29 -7.18 10.87
C GLU A 36 2.19 -6.37 10.16
N SER A 37 2.56 -5.41 9.32
CA SER A 37 1.61 -4.54 8.61
C SER A 37 0.85 -5.33 7.54
N GLU A 38 -0.48 -5.16 7.52
CA GLU A 38 -1.36 -5.71 6.48
C GLU A 38 -0.98 -5.20 5.08
N ILE A 39 -0.51 -3.95 4.99
CA ILE A 39 -0.01 -3.35 3.75
C ILE A 39 1.21 -4.11 3.24
N LYS A 40 2.12 -4.51 4.13
CA LYS A 40 3.33 -5.25 3.73
C LYS A 40 3.01 -6.65 3.25
N ARG A 41 2.09 -7.34 3.94
CA ARG A 41 1.60 -8.66 3.57
C ARG A 41 0.90 -8.67 2.21
N PHE A 42 0.19 -7.59 1.88
CA PHE A 42 -0.45 -7.43 0.57
C PHE A 42 0.56 -7.20 -0.56
N LEU A 43 1.67 -6.53 -0.26
CA LEU A 43 2.71 -6.13 -1.23
C LEU A 43 3.90 -7.10 -1.32
N GLN A 44 3.90 -8.16 -0.51
CA GLN A 44 4.90 -9.24 -0.52
C GLN A 44 4.75 -10.09 -1.77
#